data_AF-A0A2D5QJX3-F1
#
_entry.id   AF-A0A2D5QJX3-F1
#
_cell.length_a   1.000
_cell.length_b   1.000
_cell.length_c   1.000
_cell.angle_alpha   90.00
_cell.angle_beta   90.00
_cell.angle_gamma   90.00
#
_symmetry.space_group_name_H-M   'P 1'
#
loop_
_entity.id
_entity.type
_entity.pdbx_description
1 polymer ?
#
loop_
_entity_poly.entity_id
_entity_poly.type
_entity_poly.pdbx_seq_one_letter_code
_entity_poly.pdbx_strand_id
1 'polypeptide(L)'
;MKIITSLVFILLASSTYRCAEEEITIDCTQATSDMIGTWRGKLSYTNSQANGASHNITLSIISSNGCLFQGISAFDASGTSFTVSGTIDKYGWVEFMETSYEIDGGEYTKCASTSTSSWNNPCNQWPNVRWRTGVKYHEARFRSDPLVLQGEFFSAGGWRSSQVRGTYQIVKD
;
A
#
# COMPACT_ATOMS: atom_id res chain seq x y z
N MET A 1 -12.71 33.67 53.35
CA MET A 1 -11.69 33.13 52.42
C MET A 1 -11.59 31.61 52.58
N LYS A 2 -12.47 30.82 51.96
CA LYS A 2 -12.34 29.34 51.89
C LYS A 2 -12.96 28.73 50.62
N ILE A 3 -13.81 29.48 49.92
CA ILE A 3 -14.52 28.99 48.72
C ILE A 3 -13.73 29.26 47.44
N ILE A 4 -12.92 30.33 47.38
CA ILE A 4 -12.16 30.72 46.17
C ILE A 4 -10.98 29.78 45.90
N THR A 5 -10.39 29.16 46.93
CA THR A 5 -9.26 28.24 46.79
C THR A 5 -9.63 26.85 46.27
N SER A 6 -10.90 26.43 46.34
CA SER A 6 -11.31 25.07 45.94
C SER A 6 -11.61 24.97 44.43
N LEU A 7 -12.01 26.06 43.77
CA LEU A 7 -12.33 26.08 42.33
C LEU A 7 -11.08 26.10 41.44
N VAL A 8 -9.95 26.59 41.95
CA VAL A 8 -8.68 26.64 41.21
C VAL A 8 -8.09 25.23 41.03
N PHE A 9 -8.22 24.34 42.02
CA PHE A 9 -7.72 22.96 41.91
C PHE A 9 -8.51 22.08 40.93
N ILE A 10 -9.81 22.28 40.81
CA ILE A 10 -10.64 21.47 39.90
C ILE A 10 -10.37 21.85 38.44
N LEU A 11 -10.13 23.14 38.15
CA LEU A 11 -9.77 23.60 36.81
C LEU A 11 -8.34 23.17 36.43
N LEU A 12 -7.38 23.21 37.35
CA LEU A 12 -6.00 22.74 37.12
C LEU A 12 -5.88 21.21 37.00
N ALA A 13 -6.74 20.43 37.67
CA ALA A 13 -6.76 18.98 37.52
C ALA A 13 -7.46 18.54 36.21
N SER A 14 -8.35 19.36 35.65
CA SER A 14 -9.01 19.05 34.37
C SER A 14 -8.19 19.41 33.13
N SER A 15 -7.15 20.25 33.27
CA SER A 15 -6.25 20.62 32.17
C SER A 15 -5.02 19.73 32.05
N THR A 16 -4.73 18.87 33.03
CA THR A 16 -3.56 17.96 32.99
C THR A 16 -3.86 16.56 32.45
N TYR A 17 -5.12 16.16 32.33
CA TYR A 17 -5.51 14.88 31.70
C TYR A 17 -5.69 14.97 30.17
N ARG A 18 -5.38 16.12 29.58
CA ARG A 18 -5.23 16.29 28.13
C ARG A 18 -3.80 16.67 27.74
N CYS A 19 -2.81 16.30 28.56
CA CYS A 19 -1.52 15.97 27.98
C CYS A 19 -1.80 14.86 26.98
N ALA A 20 -1.74 15.25 25.70
CA ALA A 20 -1.83 14.36 24.57
C ALA A 20 -1.18 13.03 24.93
N GLU A 21 -1.89 11.92 24.75
CA GLU A 21 -1.17 10.72 24.37
C GLU A 21 -0.28 11.17 23.22
N GLU A 22 1.03 11.24 23.44
CA GLU A 22 1.96 11.45 22.36
C GLU A 22 1.59 10.37 21.36
N GLU A 23 0.88 10.75 20.28
CA GLU A 23 0.53 9.80 19.24
C GLU A 23 1.85 9.12 18.89
N ILE A 24 1.91 7.80 19.05
CA ILE A 24 3.16 7.05 18.95
C ILE A 24 3.70 7.28 17.53
N THR A 25 4.59 8.26 17.40
CA THR A 25 5.23 8.62 16.14
C THR A 25 6.52 7.83 16.00
N ILE A 26 6.85 7.47 14.77
CA ILE A 26 8.09 6.77 14.44
C ILE A 26 9.04 7.69 13.66
N ASP A 27 10.32 7.35 13.67
CA ASP A 27 11.27 7.91 12.72
C ASP A 27 11.02 7.28 11.34
N CYS A 28 10.33 8.02 10.48
CA CYS A 28 10.01 7.56 9.12
C CYS A 28 11.27 7.28 8.29
N THR A 29 12.39 7.97 8.55
CA THR A 29 13.62 7.85 7.74
C THR A 29 14.35 6.57 8.12
N GLN A 30 14.40 6.25 9.41
CA GLN A 30 14.88 4.95 9.84
C GLN A 30 13.96 3.83 9.34
N ALA A 31 12.63 4.00 9.44
CA ALA A 31 11.67 2.99 8.98
C ALA A 31 11.80 2.70 7.48
N THR A 32 11.95 3.70 6.62
CA THR A 32 12.16 3.48 5.17
C THR A 32 13.54 2.90 4.86
N SER A 33 14.57 3.19 5.65
CA SER A 33 15.86 2.50 5.57
C SER A 33 15.71 1.02 5.92
N ASP A 34 14.96 0.71 6.98
CA ASP A 34 14.69 -0.66 7.42
C ASP A 34 13.81 -1.44 6.44
N MET A 35 13.07 -0.75 5.57
CA MET A 35 12.30 -1.35 4.48
C MET A 35 13.18 -1.92 3.36
N ILE A 36 14.43 -1.45 3.19
CA ILE A 36 15.32 -1.89 2.11
C ILE A 36 15.56 -3.40 2.20
N GLY A 37 15.35 -4.11 1.09
CA GLY A 37 15.46 -5.56 1.02
C GLY A 37 14.36 -6.20 0.19
N THR A 38 14.30 -7.53 0.24
CA THR A 38 13.30 -8.32 -0.49
C THR A 38 12.17 -8.69 0.44
N TRP A 39 10.95 -8.47 -0.02
CA TRP A 39 9.72 -8.83 0.66
C TRP A 39 8.95 -9.82 -0.20
N ARG A 40 8.43 -10.88 0.40
CA ARG A 40 7.68 -11.91 -0.30
C ARG A 40 6.35 -12.19 0.37
N GLY A 41 5.37 -12.54 -0.43
CA GLY A 41 4.08 -12.94 0.10
C GLY A 41 3.01 -13.06 -0.95
N LYS A 42 1.79 -12.68 -0.61
CA LYS A 42 0.60 -13.04 -1.37
C LYS A 42 -0.42 -11.91 -1.43
N LEU A 43 -1.05 -11.75 -2.58
CA LEU A 43 -2.25 -10.95 -2.81
C LEU A 43 -3.45 -11.89 -2.86
N SER A 44 -4.51 -11.55 -2.14
CA SER A 44 -5.79 -12.26 -2.13
C SER A 44 -6.89 -11.33 -2.62
N TYR A 45 -7.54 -11.69 -3.72
CA TYR A 45 -8.51 -10.83 -4.40
C TYR A 45 -9.94 -11.06 -3.89
N THR A 46 -10.68 -9.97 -3.69
CA THR A 46 -12.02 -10.00 -3.05
C THR A 46 -13.14 -9.35 -3.89
N ASN A 47 -12.83 -8.80 -5.07
CA ASN A 47 -13.83 -8.25 -6.00
C ASN A 47 -14.61 -9.38 -6.72
N SER A 48 -15.88 -9.15 -7.08
CA SER A 48 -16.74 -10.07 -7.83
C SER A 48 -16.12 -10.69 -9.11
N GLN A 49 -15.25 -9.98 -9.82
CA GLN A 49 -14.60 -10.48 -11.05
C GLN A 49 -13.33 -11.29 -10.80
N ALA A 50 -12.69 -11.13 -9.65
CA ALA A 50 -11.41 -11.74 -9.30
C ALA A 50 -11.49 -12.60 -8.02
N ASN A 51 -12.71 -12.87 -7.54
CA ASN A 51 -12.95 -13.43 -6.23
C ASN A 51 -12.30 -14.82 -6.09
N GLY A 52 -11.51 -15.00 -5.03
CA GLY A 52 -10.80 -16.26 -4.77
C GLY A 52 -9.50 -16.44 -5.58
N ALA A 53 -9.16 -15.52 -6.48
CA ALA A 53 -7.85 -15.49 -7.11
C ALA A 53 -6.78 -15.10 -6.09
N SER A 54 -5.55 -15.49 -6.39
CA SER A 54 -4.39 -15.17 -5.56
C SER A 54 -3.13 -15.10 -6.41
N HIS A 55 -2.28 -14.11 -6.17
CA HIS A 55 -0.94 -14.04 -6.77
C HIS A 55 0.13 -13.97 -5.69
N ASN A 56 1.22 -14.70 -5.89
CA ASN A 56 2.44 -14.46 -5.12
C ASN A 56 3.11 -13.19 -5.63
N ILE A 57 3.65 -12.39 -4.71
CA ILE A 57 4.37 -11.16 -4.99
C ILE A 57 5.75 -11.22 -4.38
N THR A 58 6.72 -10.68 -5.12
CA THR A 58 8.01 -10.25 -4.60
C THR A 58 8.10 -8.74 -4.74
N LEU A 59 8.39 -8.03 -3.65
CA LEU A 59 8.63 -6.60 -3.62
C LEU A 59 10.07 -6.36 -3.17
N SER A 60 10.91 -5.87 -4.08
CA SER A 60 12.30 -5.54 -3.80
C SER A 60 12.43 -4.03 -3.60
N ILE A 61 12.65 -3.59 -2.36
CA ILE A 61 12.91 -2.18 -2.05
C ILE A 61 14.42 -1.93 -2.22
N ILE A 62 14.76 -1.03 -3.15
CA ILE A 62 16.11 -0.83 -3.66
C ILE A 62 16.76 0.41 -3.03
N SER A 63 15.96 1.45 -2.75
CA SER A 63 16.44 2.70 -2.19
C SER A 63 15.40 3.37 -1.32
N SER A 64 15.88 4.21 -0.40
CA SER A 64 15.07 5.11 0.42
C SER A 64 15.67 6.52 0.41
N ASN A 65 14.80 7.52 0.59
CA ASN A 65 15.19 8.92 0.72
C ASN A 65 14.20 9.65 1.63
N GLY A 66 14.62 9.94 2.87
CA GLY A 66 13.72 10.46 3.91
C GLY A 66 12.56 9.49 4.17
N CYS A 67 11.34 10.00 4.26
CA CYS A 67 10.13 9.18 4.44
C CYS A 67 9.65 8.45 3.16
N LEU A 68 10.47 8.36 2.10
CA LEU A 68 10.12 7.76 0.81
C LEU A 68 10.98 6.52 0.52
N PHE A 69 10.45 5.57 -0.25
CA PHE A 69 11.18 4.42 -0.76
C PHE A 69 10.81 4.09 -2.21
N GLN A 70 11.72 3.42 -2.91
CA GLN A 70 11.54 2.96 -4.28
C GLN A 70 11.93 1.49 -4.41
N GLY A 71 11.27 0.79 -5.32
CA GLY A 71 11.49 -0.63 -5.51
C GLY A 71 10.90 -1.18 -6.80
N ILE A 72 10.87 -2.49 -6.89
CA ILE A 72 10.27 -3.24 -7.99
C ILE A 72 9.34 -4.30 -7.42
N SER A 73 8.12 -4.42 -7.94
CA SER A 73 7.22 -5.55 -7.68
C SER A 73 7.21 -6.52 -8.87
N ALA A 74 7.25 -7.81 -8.57
CA ALA A 74 7.18 -8.90 -9.53
C ALA A 74 6.24 -10.00 -9.02
N PHE A 75 5.69 -10.81 -9.94
CA PHE A 75 4.66 -11.78 -9.64
C PHE A 75 4.97 -13.13 -10.29
N ASP A 76 4.80 -14.23 -9.56
CA ASP A 76 5.02 -15.58 -10.12
C ASP A 76 4.06 -15.90 -11.28
N ALA A 77 2.90 -15.24 -11.29
CA ALA A 77 1.83 -15.48 -12.26
C ALA A 77 2.03 -14.74 -13.60
N SER A 78 3.06 -13.91 -13.75
CA SER A 78 3.22 -13.02 -14.91
C SER A 78 4.68 -12.67 -15.20
N GLY A 79 4.99 -12.39 -16.47
CA GLY A 79 6.27 -11.82 -16.86
C GLY A 79 6.36 -10.30 -16.63
N THR A 80 5.27 -9.66 -16.22
CA THR A 80 5.20 -8.22 -15.96
C THR A 80 5.71 -7.89 -14.56
N SER A 81 6.56 -6.88 -14.49
CA SER A 81 7.03 -6.27 -13.24
C SER A 81 6.86 -4.75 -13.28
N PHE A 82 6.78 -4.14 -12.10
CA PHE A 82 6.49 -2.71 -11.97
C PHE A 82 7.52 -2.02 -11.11
N THR A 83 7.89 -0.80 -11.49
CA THR A 83 8.53 0.13 -10.59
C THR A 83 7.51 0.55 -9.52
N VAL A 84 7.96 0.58 -8.27
CA VAL A 84 7.15 0.94 -7.10
C VAL A 84 7.73 2.19 -6.46
N SER A 85 6.84 3.11 -6.07
CA SER A 85 7.16 4.25 -5.22
C SER A 85 6.25 4.25 -4.00
N GLY A 86 6.82 4.44 -2.82
CA GLY A 86 6.09 4.40 -1.57
C GLY A 86 6.59 5.37 -0.52
N THR A 87 5.80 5.50 0.55
CA THR A 87 6.01 6.43 1.64
C THR A 87 5.69 5.76 2.98
N ILE A 88 6.31 6.26 4.04
CA ILE A 88 5.93 5.95 5.43
C ILE A 88 5.63 7.26 6.14
N ASP A 89 4.45 7.41 6.71
CA ASP A 89 4.10 8.61 7.45
C ASP A 89 4.65 8.60 8.89
N LYS A 90 4.50 9.72 9.60
CA LYS A 90 4.97 9.86 10.99
C LYS A 90 4.30 8.88 11.97
N TYR A 91 3.16 8.27 11.61
CA TYR A 91 2.43 7.29 12.42
C TYR A 91 2.78 5.84 12.05
N GLY A 92 3.63 5.66 11.04
CA GLY A 92 4.08 4.38 10.52
C GLY A 92 3.15 3.77 9.50
N TRP A 93 2.19 4.50 8.94
CA TRP A 93 1.39 4.02 7.82
C TRP A 93 2.23 3.98 6.55
N VAL A 94 2.19 2.83 5.90
CA VAL A 94 2.93 2.54 4.68
C VAL A 94 1.95 2.55 3.50
N GLU A 95 2.26 3.35 2.50
CA GLU A 95 1.55 3.33 1.22
C GLU A 95 2.55 3.21 0.07
N PHE A 96 2.20 2.45 -0.96
CA PHE A 96 3.01 2.38 -2.18
C PHE A 96 2.17 2.10 -3.42
N MET A 97 2.71 2.46 -4.58
CA MET A 97 2.01 2.35 -5.85
C MET A 97 2.91 1.80 -6.96
N GLU A 98 2.35 0.97 -7.82
CA GLU A 98 2.96 0.53 -9.09
C GLU A 98 2.91 1.69 -10.09
N THR A 99 4.02 2.42 -10.29
CA THR A 99 4.04 3.68 -11.06
C THR A 99 4.22 3.48 -12.56
N SER A 100 5.04 2.51 -12.95
CA SER A 100 5.45 2.25 -14.33
C SER A 100 5.80 0.78 -14.51
N TYR A 101 5.83 0.31 -15.75
CA TYR A 101 6.38 -1.01 -16.06
C TYR A 101 7.90 -0.96 -15.92
N GLU A 102 8.45 -1.91 -15.18
CA GLU A 102 9.88 -2.21 -15.22
C GLU A 102 10.14 -3.18 -16.39
N ILE A 103 9.34 -4.24 -16.46
CA ILE A 103 9.26 -5.16 -17.60
C ILE A 103 7.79 -5.30 -17.98
N ASP A 104 7.48 -5.06 -19.26
CA ASP A 104 6.14 -5.29 -19.81
C ASP A 104 6.06 -6.67 -20.47
N GLY A 105 5.41 -7.63 -19.80
CA GLY A 105 5.12 -8.96 -20.34
C GLY A 105 4.06 -8.93 -21.46
N GLY A 106 3.29 -7.85 -21.52
CA GLY A 106 2.29 -7.58 -22.54
C GLY A 106 0.87 -8.01 -22.19
N GLU A 107 0.62 -8.53 -20.99
CA GLU A 107 -0.70 -9.01 -20.56
C GLU A 107 -1.76 -7.91 -20.68
N TYR A 108 -1.45 -6.69 -20.25
CA TYR A 108 -2.33 -5.53 -20.44
C TYR A 108 -2.09 -4.81 -21.77
N THR A 109 -0.83 -4.49 -22.10
CA THR A 109 -0.52 -3.58 -23.22
C THR A 109 -0.78 -4.20 -24.59
N LYS A 110 -0.48 -5.49 -24.80
CA LYS A 110 -0.78 -6.20 -26.06
C LYS A 110 -2.28 -6.42 -26.22
N CYS A 111 -2.98 -6.67 -25.12
CA CYS A 111 -4.44 -6.70 -25.15
C CYS A 111 -4.98 -5.33 -25.59
N ALA A 112 -4.49 -4.26 -24.97
CA ALA A 112 -4.99 -2.91 -25.23
C ALA A 112 -4.70 -2.46 -26.67
N SER A 113 -3.55 -2.83 -27.23
CA SER A 113 -3.16 -2.48 -28.61
C SER A 113 -3.96 -3.23 -29.68
N THR A 114 -4.46 -4.42 -29.36
CA THR A 114 -5.29 -5.23 -30.28
C THR A 114 -6.79 -4.95 -30.13
N SER A 115 -7.18 -4.25 -29.07
CA SER A 115 -8.58 -3.92 -28.80
C SER A 115 -9.06 -2.74 -29.63
N THR A 116 -10.05 -2.98 -30.48
CA THR A 116 -10.61 -1.99 -31.40
C THR A 116 -11.75 -1.16 -30.78
N SER A 117 -12.25 -1.54 -29.60
CA SER A 117 -13.36 -0.85 -28.92
C SER A 117 -12.88 -0.06 -27.72
N SER A 118 -12.97 1.27 -27.79
CA SER A 118 -12.73 2.15 -26.64
C SER A 118 -13.85 2.05 -25.58
N TRP A 119 -15.05 1.64 -25.97
CA TRP A 119 -16.25 1.59 -25.10
C TRP A 119 -16.41 0.26 -24.35
N ASN A 120 -15.94 -0.85 -24.93
CA ASN A 120 -15.99 -2.19 -24.34
C ASN A 120 -14.64 -2.89 -24.50
N ASN A 121 -13.60 -2.28 -23.93
CA ASN A 121 -12.25 -2.82 -24.01
C ASN A 121 -12.12 -4.05 -23.07
N PRO A 122 -11.92 -5.27 -23.61
CA PRO A 122 -11.78 -6.49 -22.80
C PRO A 122 -10.56 -6.46 -21.86
N CYS A 123 -9.58 -5.60 -22.13
CA CYS A 123 -8.38 -5.46 -21.30
C CYS A 123 -8.63 -4.73 -20.00
N ASN A 124 -9.74 -3.99 -19.91
CA ASN A 124 -10.21 -3.43 -18.66
C ASN A 124 -10.90 -4.47 -17.78
N GLN A 125 -11.00 -5.73 -18.21
CA GLN A 125 -11.59 -6.81 -17.42
C GLN A 125 -10.50 -7.70 -16.82
N TRP A 126 -10.88 -8.46 -15.80
CA TRP A 126 -10.03 -9.50 -15.23
C TRP A 126 -9.72 -10.58 -16.30
N PRO A 127 -8.48 -11.13 -16.36
CA PRO A 127 -7.32 -10.82 -15.52
C PRO A 127 -6.46 -9.66 -16.05
N ASN A 128 -6.66 -9.22 -17.28
CA ASN A 128 -5.77 -8.25 -17.96
C ASN A 128 -5.62 -6.93 -17.19
N VAL A 129 -6.71 -6.42 -16.62
CA VAL A 129 -6.72 -5.14 -15.89
C VAL A 129 -5.84 -5.16 -14.63
N ARG A 130 -5.51 -6.34 -14.08
CA ARG A 130 -4.55 -6.45 -12.97
C ARG A 130 -3.18 -5.97 -13.42
N TRP A 131 -2.77 -6.30 -14.64
CA TRP A 131 -1.42 -6.02 -15.13
C TRP A 131 -1.26 -4.58 -15.64
N ARG A 132 -2.20 -3.69 -15.31
CA ARG A 132 -2.11 -2.27 -15.57
C ARG A 132 -1.38 -1.58 -14.42
N THR A 133 -0.57 -0.56 -14.73
CA THR A 133 0.02 0.33 -13.72
C THR A 133 -1.06 1.08 -12.91
N GLY A 134 -0.67 1.56 -11.73
CA GLY A 134 -1.53 2.36 -10.84
C GLY A 134 -2.24 1.55 -9.75
N VAL A 135 -1.77 0.34 -9.44
CA VAL A 135 -2.22 -0.38 -8.24
C VAL A 135 -1.63 0.30 -7.02
N LYS A 136 -2.50 0.73 -6.09
CA LYS A 136 -2.12 1.30 -4.80
C LYS A 136 -2.27 0.25 -3.71
N TYR A 137 -1.29 0.18 -2.83
CA TYR A 137 -1.24 -0.61 -1.61
C TYR A 137 -1.25 0.34 -0.41
N HIS A 138 -2.11 0.08 0.56
CA HIS A 138 -2.35 0.96 1.71
C HIS A 138 -2.88 0.14 2.92
N GLU A 139 -3.30 0.82 3.98
CA GLU A 139 -3.71 0.23 5.27
C GLU A 139 -2.66 -0.70 5.91
N ALA A 140 -1.38 -0.56 5.57
CA ALA A 140 -0.31 -1.31 6.21
C ALA A 140 0.43 -0.41 7.21
N ARG A 141 0.82 -0.98 8.34
CA ARG A 141 1.61 -0.28 9.35
C ARG A 141 2.98 -0.93 9.52
N PHE A 142 4.03 -0.14 9.43
CA PHE A 142 5.38 -0.58 9.67
C PHE A 142 5.56 -1.05 11.12
N ARG A 143 6.20 -2.20 11.29
CA ARG A 143 6.62 -2.76 12.58
C ARG A 143 8.02 -3.32 12.41
N SER A 144 8.92 -2.99 13.32
CA SER A 144 10.31 -3.45 13.29
C SER A 144 10.47 -4.92 13.66
N ASP A 145 9.53 -5.48 14.43
CA ASP A 145 9.51 -6.91 14.78
C ASP A 145 8.07 -7.42 14.99
N PRO A 146 7.55 -8.34 14.17
CA PRO A 146 8.16 -8.88 12.95
C PRO A 146 8.03 -7.90 11.77
N LEU A 147 8.97 -7.95 10.83
CA LEU A 147 8.94 -7.19 9.57
C LEU A 147 7.90 -7.79 8.61
N VAL A 148 6.64 -7.43 8.84
CA VAL A 148 5.47 -7.85 8.06
C VAL A 148 4.67 -6.62 7.67
N LEU A 149 4.33 -6.51 6.38
CA LEU A 149 3.32 -5.57 5.91
C LEU A 149 2.07 -6.34 5.52
N GLN A 150 0.96 -5.96 6.12
CA GLN A 150 -0.35 -6.49 5.82
C GLN A 150 -1.30 -5.31 5.65
N GLY A 151 -2.03 -5.30 4.53
CA GLY A 151 -2.94 -4.20 4.21
C GLY A 151 -3.86 -4.54 3.05
N GLU A 152 -4.37 -3.49 2.42
CA GLU A 152 -5.30 -3.56 1.28
C GLU A 152 -4.65 -3.01 0.01
N PHE A 153 -5.15 -3.46 -1.13
CA PHE A 153 -4.78 -2.88 -2.41
C PHE A 153 -6.01 -2.68 -3.30
N PHE A 154 -5.90 -1.72 -4.19
CA PHE A 154 -6.87 -1.53 -5.28
C PHE A 154 -6.18 -1.03 -6.55
N SER A 155 -6.69 -1.43 -7.70
CA SER A 155 -6.31 -0.90 -9.00
C SER A 155 -7.23 0.25 -9.42
N ALA A 156 -6.69 1.19 -10.18
CA ALA A 156 -7.52 2.15 -10.91
C ALA A 156 -8.40 1.40 -11.93
N GLY A 157 -9.70 1.32 -11.66
CA GLY A 157 -10.68 0.69 -12.54
C GLY A 157 -10.88 1.44 -13.87
N GLY A 158 -11.41 0.75 -14.88
CA GLY A 158 -11.93 1.37 -16.10
C GLY A 158 -13.42 1.70 -15.96
N TRP A 159 -13.98 2.45 -16.92
CA TRP A 159 -15.39 2.91 -16.93
C TRP A 159 -16.45 1.80 -16.70
N ARG A 160 -16.12 0.53 -16.96
CA ARG A 160 -17.00 -0.64 -16.81
C ARG A 160 -16.49 -1.74 -15.87
N SER A 161 -15.25 -1.66 -15.40
CA SER A 161 -14.72 -2.63 -14.46
C SER A 161 -14.72 -2.05 -13.06
N SER A 162 -15.40 -2.74 -12.15
CA SER A 162 -15.24 -2.49 -10.72
C SER A 162 -13.77 -2.60 -10.37
N GLN A 163 -13.23 -1.64 -9.61
CA GLN A 163 -11.85 -1.61 -9.15
C GLN A 163 -11.42 -3.00 -8.64
N VAL A 164 -10.36 -3.59 -9.20
CA VAL A 164 -9.83 -4.84 -8.69
C VAL A 164 -9.20 -4.53 -7.34
N ARG A 165 -9.64 -5.21 -6.30
CA ARG A 165 -9.19 -4.97 -4.93
C ARG A 165 -8.96 -6.28 -4.19
N GLY A 166 -8.24 -6.18 -3.08
CA GLY A 166 -7.96 -7.32 -2.24
C GLY A 166 -7.12 -6.93 -1.03
N THR A 167 -6.63 -7.95 -0.35
CA THR A 167 -5.67 -7.82 0.74
C THR A 167 -4.33 -8.37 0.32
N TYR A 168 -3.26 -7.88 0.94
CA TYR A 168 -1.94 -8.42 0.75
C TYR A 168 -1.27 -8.64 2.11
N GLN A 169 -0.37 -9.61 2.13
CA GLN A 169 0.56 -9.80 3.22
C GLN A 169 1.92 -10.15 2.63
N ILE A 170 2.94 -9.40 3.00
CA ILE A 170 4.33 -9.60 2.61
C ILE A 170 5.22 -9.57 3.84
N VAL A 171 6.24 -10.43 3.84
CA VAL A 171 7.20 -10.59 4.92
C VAL A 171 8.59 -10.32 4.35
N LYS A 172 9.42 -9.62 5.11
CA LYS A 172 10.80 -9.39 4.71
C LYS A 172 11.61 -10.68 4.86
N ASP A 173 12.39 -11.02 3.84
CA ASP A 173 13.38 -12.12 3.88
C ASP A 173 14.56 -11.80 4.81
#